data_AF-A0AA88KVD6-F1
#
_entry.id   AF-A0AA88KVD6-F1
#
_cell.length_a   1.000
_cell.length_b   1.000
_cell.length_c   1.000
_cell.angle_alpha   90.00
_cell.angle_beta   90.00
_cell.angle_gamma   90.00
#
_symmetry.space_group_name_H-M   'P 1'
#
loop_
_entity.id
_entity.type
_entity.pdbx_description
1 polymer ?
#
loop_
_entity_poly.entity_id
_entity_poly.type
_entity_poly.pdbx_seq_one_letter_code
_entity_poly.pdbx_strand_id
1 'polypeptide(L)'
;MVELTLTCNNQIRGCPATVALEELETHLLEYSFNPKRLVGCSSGCGITICFGELANHNCLRSLRLEMKHTLERIEKANEDKMSKIHNISSNLVKQLERVEEETEDKMLKMHNINAYLVKELERVKKANKKEMSKILGINANLVEKLERVEKGNEDKMSKMYNINANLVKELKRAKPVEDEKVESSPVVGQPPDKIKKSSIAEEGAIQAAAAADFSFAAVKAKHLAAAEERK
;
A
#
# COMPACT_ATOMS: atom_id res chain seq x y z
N MET A 1 11.03 53.69 -62.48
CA MET A 1 10.05 52.61 -62.22
C MET A 1 8.68 53.23 -62.46
N VAL A 2 7.88 52.66 -63.37
CA VAL A 2 6.53 53.16 -63.65
C VAL A 2 5.57 52.25 -62.89
N GLU A 3 4.87 52.79 -61.88
CA GLU A 3 3.86 52.03 -61.13
C GLU A 3 2.57 51.92 -61.96
N LEU A 4 2.10 50.69 -62.15
CA LEU A 4 0.88 50.41 -62.88
C LEU A 4 -0.32 50.60 -61.94
N THR A 5 -1.06 51.69 -62.15
CA THR A 5 -2.26 52.02 -61.38
C THR A 5 -3.52 51.71 -62.21
N LEU A 6 -4.57 51.24 -61.54
CA LEU A 6 -5.83 50.81 -62.16
C LEU A 6 -7.00 51.51 -61.49
N THR A 7 -8.00 51.91 -62.30
CA THR A 7 -9.27 52.37 -61.76
C THR A 7 -10.08 51.19 -61.25
N CYS A 8 -10.71 51.34 -60.08
CA CYS A 8 -11.50 50.28 -59.48
C CYS A 8 -12.70 49.91 -60.39
N ASN A 9 -12.96 48.62 -60.60
CA ASN A 9 -14.10 48.13 -61.39
C ASN A 9 -15.47 48.59 -60.84
N ASN A 10 -15.54 49.01 -59.57
CA ASN A 10 -16.73 49.59 -58.97
C ASN A 10 -16.88 51.11 -59.22
N GLN A 11 -16.09 51.70 -60.12
CA GLN A 11 -16.20 53.11 -60.52
C GLN A 11 -17.60 53.44 -61.06
N ILE A 12 -18.23 52.51 -61.78
CA ILE A 12 -19.62 52.64 -62.26
C ILE A 12 -20.62 52.76 -61.09
N ARG A 13 -20.26 52.25 -59.91
CA ARG A 13 -21.04 52.32 -58.66
C ARG A 13 -20.56 53.44 -57.74
N GLY A 14 -19.73 54.36 -58.25
CA GLY A 14 -19.26 55.54 -57.53
C GLY A 14 -17.96 55.37 -56.77
N CYS A 15 -17.12 54.37 -57.08
CA CYS A 15 -15.76 54.30 -56.51
C CYS A 15 -14.81 55.27 -57.24
N PRO A 16 -14.27 56.31 -56.58
CA PRO A 16 -13.33 57.22 -57.21
C PRO A 16 -11.88 56.73 -57.14
N ALA A 17 -11.63 55.54 -56.57
CA ALA A 17 -10.27 55.09 -56.27
C ALA A 17 -9.53 54.58 -57.52
N THR A 18 -8.31 55.08 -57.68
CA THR A 18 -7.28 54.51 -58.55
C THR A 18 -6.22 53.91 -57.64
N VAL A 19 -6.04 52.60 -57.69
CA VAL A 19 -5.19 51.83 -56.78
C VAL A 19 -4.10 51.11 -57.57
N ALA A 20 -2.94 50.89 -56.96
CA ALA A 20 -1.90 50.05 -57.55
C ALA A 20 -2.44 48.64 -57.74
N LEU A 21 -1.97 47.94 -58.78
CA LEU A 21 -2.41 46.56 -59.05
C LEU A 21 -2.24 45.64 -57.83
N GLU A 22 -1.19 45.86 -57.03
CA GLU A 22 -0.88 45.09 -55.82
C GLU A 22 -1.89 45.33 -54.67
N GLU A 23 -2.51 46.52 -54.62
CA GLU A 23 -3.46 46.93 -53.58
C GLU A 23 -4.93 46.80 -54.01
N LEU A 24 -5.17 46.37 -55.25
CA LEU A 24 -6.51 46.28 -55.81
C LEU A 24 -7.37 45.24 -55.08
N GLU A 25 -6.79 44.10 -54.68
CA GLU A 25 -7.52 43.02 -54.00
C GLU A 25 -7.96 43.43 -52.58
N THR A 26 -7.09 44.07 -51.82
CA THR A 26 -7.39 44.60 -50.48
C THR A 26 -8.41 45.74 -50.57
N HIS A 27 -8.26 46.66 -51.53
CA HIS A 27 -9.25 47.70 -51.81
C HIS A 27 -10.63 47.09 -52.08
N LEU A 28 -10.73 46.08 -52.94
CA LEU A 28 -12.01 45.46 -53.27
C LEU A 28 -12.68 44.80 -52.05
N LEU A 29 -11.92 44.23 -51.12
CA LEU A 29 -12.47 43.63 -49.89
C LEU A 29 -12.99 44.68 -48.90
N GLU A 30 -12.26 45.78 -48.73
CA GLU A 30 -12.56 46.81 -47.72
C GLU A 30 -13.44 47.94 -48.24
N TYR A 31 -13.58 48.07 -49.55
CA TYR A 31 -14.28 49.17 -50.17
C TYR A 31 -15.72 49.30 -49.67
N SER A 32 -16.07 50.52 -49.27
CA SER A 32 -17.31 50.83 -48.55
C SER A 32 -18.58 50.46 -49.32
N PHE A 33 -18.54 50.48 -50.65
CA PHE A 33 -19.68 50.14 -51.51
C PHE A 33 -19.52 48.80 -52.25
N ASN A 34 -18.58 47.93 -51.82
CA ASN A 34 -18.54 46.57 -52.34
C ASN A 34 -19.82 45.83 -51.89
N PRO A 35 -20.70 45.40 -52.82
CA PRO A 35 -21.94 44.70 -52.45
C PRO A 35 -21.70 43.36 -51.75
N LYS A 36 -20.53 42.74 -51.95
CA LYS A 36 -20.12 41.48 -51.30
C LYS A 36 -19.48 41.69 -49.93
N ARG A 37 -19.21 42.93 -49.53
CA ARG A 37 -18.62 43.23 -48.22
C ARG A 37 -19.59 42.78 -47.14
N LEU A 38 -19.09 41.97 -46.21
CA LEU A 38 -19.86 41.54 -45.06
C LEU A 38 -19.97 42.68 -44.04
N VAL A 39 -21.21 42.99 -43.65
CA VAL A 39 -21.54 44.02 -42.67
C VAL A 39 -22.52 43.45 -41.65
N GLY A 40 -22.38 43.84 -40.39
CA GLY A 40 -23.38 43.54 -39.38
C GLY A 40 -24.69 44.28 -39.69
N CYS A 41 -25.82 43.64 -39.41
CA CYS A 41 -27.11 44.31 -39.57
C CYS A 41 -27.22 45.55 -38.68
N SER A 42 -27.48 46.72 -39.28
CA SER A 42 -27.67 47.99 -38.57
C SER A 42 -28.91 48.03 -37.68
N SER A 43 -29.89 47.14 -37.92
CA SER A 43 -31.08 46.98 -37.08
C SER A 43 -30.82 46.12 -35.83
N GLY A 44 -29.57 45.67 -35.61
CA GLY A 44 -29.17 45.05 -34.35
C GLY A 44 -29.50 43.56 -34.20
N CYS A 45 -29.87 42.86 -35.29
CA CYS A 45 -30.13 41.41 -35.23
C CYS A 45 -28.86 40.56 -35.02
N GLY A 46 -27.67 41.17 -35.07
CA GLY A 46 -26.39 40.49 -34.85
C GLY A 46 -25.93 39.58 -35.99
N ILE A 47 -26.68 39.48 -37.09
CA ILE A 47 -26.35 38.65 -38.24
C ILE A 47 -25.49 39.45 -39.22
N THR A 48 -24.40 38.83 -39.66
CA THR A 48 -23.51 39.34 -40.70
C THR A 48 -24.08 39.01 -42.07
N ILE A 49 -24.28 40.02 -42.92
CA ILE A 49 -24.86 39.90 -44.25
C ILE A 49 -24.07 40.74 -45.27
N CYS A 50 -24.25 40.48 -46.56
CA CYS A 50 -23.61 41.26 -47.62
C CYS A 50 -24.22 42.68 -47.69
N PHE A 51 -23.38 43.72 -47.88
CA PHE A 51 -23.81 45.12 -47.96
C PHE A 51 -24.88 45.35 -49.03
N GLY A 52 -24.77 44.67 -50.17
CA GLY A 52 -25.77 44.75 -51.25
C GLY A 52 -27.14 44.17 -50.89
N GLU A 53 -27.21 43.29 -49.89
CA GLU A 53 -28.45 42.64 -49.42
C GLU A 53 -29.04 43.32 -48.19
N LEU A 54 -28.33 44.27 -47.58
CA LEU A 54 -28.72 44.95 -46.35
C LEU A 54 -30.08 45.67 -46.48
N ALA A 55 -30.36 46.27 -47.63
CA ALA A 55 -31.63 46.97 -47.89
C ALA A 55 -32.84 46.02 -47.94
N ASN A 56 -32.63 44.75 -48.29
CA ASN A 56 -33.69 43.73 -48.41
C ASN A 56 -33.66 42.73 -47.25
N HIS A 57 -32.87 42.99 -46.21
CA HIS A 57 -32.72 42.09 -45.08
C HIS A 57 -33.96 42.09 -44.18
N ASN A 58 -34.46 40.90 -43.84
CA ASN A 58 -35.53 40.72 -42.87
C ASN A 58 -34.99 40.08 -41.59
N CYS A 59 -34.76 40.92 -40.57
CA CYS A 59 -34.18 40.49 -39.29
C CYS A 59 -34.97 39.34 -38.64
N LEU A 60 -36.30 39.42 -38.63
CA LEU A 60 -37.14 38.42 -37.99
C LEU A 60 -37.05 37.06 -38.68
N ARG A 61 -37.01 37.03 -40.01
CA ARG A 61 -36.84 35.79 -40.78
C ARG A 61 -35.48 35.16 -40.50
N SER A 62 -34.41 35.95 -40.56
CA SER A 62 -33.05 35.45 -40.34
C SER A 62 -32.86 34.96 -38.89
N LEU A 63 -33.38 35.68 -37.89
CA LEU A 63 -33.35 35.24 -36.49
C LEU A 63 -34.14 33.96 -36.25
N ARG A 64 -35.33 33.81 -36.84
CA ARG A 64 -36.12 32.57 -36.74
C ARG A 64 -35.37 31.37 -37.32
N LEU A 65 -34.69 31.57 -38.45
CA LEU A 65 -33.90 30.52 -39.08
C LEU A 65 -32.69 30.13 -38.22
N GLU A 66 -31.95 31.12 -37.68
CA GLU A 66 -30.81 30.85 -36.80
C GLU A 66 -31.23 30.16 -35.50
N MET A 67 -32.36 30.58 -34.92
CA MET A 67 -32.93 29.93 -33.73
C MET A 67 -33.30 28.48 -34.04
N LYS A 68 -33.93 28.21 -35.19
CA LYS A 68 -34.25 26.85 -35.63
C LYS A 68 -32.98 25.99 -35.75
N HIS A 69 -31.96 26.48 -36.43
CA HIS A 69 -30.69 25.76 -36.55
C HIS A 69 -29.99 25.57 -35.20
N THR A 70 -30.11 26.51 -34.29
CA THR A 70 -29.57 26.38 -32.93
C THR A 70 -30.30 25.29 -32.15
N LEU A 71 -31.62 25.22 -32.24
CA LEU A 71 -32.42 24.15 -31.63
C LEU A 71 -32.06 22.78 -32.22
N GLU A 72 -31.99 22.67 -33.55
CA GLU A 72 -31.58 21.43 -34.24
C GLU A 72 -30.16 20.97 -33.81
N ARG A 73 -29.21 21.92 -33.66
CA ARG A 73 -27.86 21.63 -33.14
C ARG A 73 -27.88 21.16 -31.70
N ILE A 74 -28.71 21.75 -30.85
CA ILE A 74 -28.86 21.37 -29.43
C ILE A 74 -29.48 19.97 -29.32
N GLU A 75 -30.55 19.69 -30.08
CA GLU A 75 -31.22 18.39 -30.10
C GLU A 75 -30.24 17.28 -30.49
N LYS A 76 -29.53 17.45 -31.61
CA LYS A 76 -28.51 16.50 -32.05
C LYS A 76 -27.40 16.30 -31.02
N ALA A 77 -26.90 17.39 -30.42
CA ALA A 77 -25.88 17.31 -29.38
C ALA A 77 -26.38 16.58 -28.12
N ASN A 78 -27.66 16.72 -27.79
CA ASN A 78 -28.28 16.02 -26.67
C ASN A 78 -28.46 14.52 -26.99
N GLU A 79 -28.89 14.15 -28.19
CA GLU A 79 -28.97 12.75 -28.64
C GLU A 79 -27.62 12.05 -28.60
N ASP A 80 -26.56 12.72 -29.09
CA ASP A 80 -25.19 12.21 -29.05
C ASP A 80 -24.71 12.01 -27.60
N LYS A 81 -25.01 12.96 -26.71
CA LYS A 81 -24.68 12.87 -25.28
C LYS A 81 -25.44 11.74 -24.60
N MET A 82 -26.74 11.61 -24.85
CA MET A 82 -27.57 10.53 -24.28
C MET A 82 -27.08 9.15 -24.73
N SER A 83 -26.69 9.02 -26.00
CA SER A 83 -26.10 7.79 -26.53
C SER A 83 -24.76 7.46 -25.85
N LYS A 84 -23.90 8.46 -25.64
CA LYS A 84 -22.64 8.29 -24.90
C LYS A 84 -22.87 7.89 -23.46
N ILE A 85 -23.81 8.55 -22.76
CA ILE A 85 -24.18 8.22 -21.38
C ILE A 85 -24.68 6.78 -21.31
N HIS A 86 -25.61 6.39 -22.19
CA HIS A 86 -26.14 5.03 -22.23
C HIS A 86 -25.03 3.98 -22.43
N ASN A 87 -24.10 4.21 -23.37
CA ASN A 87 -22.98 3.32 -23.61
C ASN A 87 -22.04 3.21 -22.41
N ILE A 88 -21.72 4.34 -21.77
CA ILE A 88 -20.89 4.37 -20.55
C ILE A 88 -21.61 3.63 -19.43
N SER A 89 -22.87 3.94 -19.15
CA SER A 89 -23.67 3.27 -18.12
C SER A 89 -23.76 1.76 -18.34
N SER A 90 -24.03 1.30 -19.56
CA SER A 90 -24.07 -0.12 -19.88
C SER A 90 -22.73 -0.82 -19.65
N ASN A 91 -21.63 -0.17 -20.03
CA ASN A 91 -20.29 -0.72 -19.81
C ASN A 91 -19.92 -0.78 -18.33
N LEU A 92 -20.27 0.27 -17.56
CA LEU A 92 -20.02 0.31 -16.12
C LEU A 92 -20.79 -0.78 -15.39
N VAL A 93 -22.07 -1.01 -15.73
CA VAL A 93 -22.86 -2.12 -15.15
C VAL A 93 -22.19 -3.47 -15.40
N LYS A 94 -21.77 -3.76 -16.64
CA LYS A 94 -21.06 -5.01 -16.96
C LYS A 94 -19.70 -5.14 -16.27
N GLN A 95 -19.01 -4.03 -16.01
CA GLN A 95 -17.76 -4.04 -15.26
C GLN A 95 -18.02 -4.34 -13.78
N LEU A 96 -19.06 -3.75 -13.19
CA LEU A 96 -19.46 -4.01 -11.81
C LEU A 96 -19.84 -5.49 -11.62
N GLU A 97 -20.68 -6.05 -12.49
CA GLU A 97 -21.09 -7.47 -12.43
C GLU A 97 -19.86 -8.41 -12.44
N ARG A 98 -18.88 -8.16 -13.33
CA ARG A 98 -17.65 -8.97 -13.38
C ARG A 98 -16.80 -8.86 -12.11
N VAL A 99 -16.72 -7.66 -11.53
CA VAL A 99 -15.98 -7.46 -10.28
C VAL A 99 -16.69 -8.17 -9.13
N GLU A 100 -18.01 -8.12 -9.08
CA GLU A 100 -18.81 -8.84 -8.07
C GLU A 100 -18.53 -10.35 -8.14
N GLU A 101 -18.66 -10.97 -9.32
CA GLU A 101 -18.36 -12.41 -9.52
C GLU A 101 -16.93 -12.78 -9.10
N GLU A 102 -15.93 -11.98 -9.49
CA GLU A 102 -14.53 -12.23 -9.14
C GLU A 102 -14.28 -12.09 -7.62
N THR A 103 -14.95 -11.15 -6.96
CA THR A 103 -14.84 -10.97 -5.51
C THR A 103 -15.47 -12.13 -4.74
N GLU A 104 -16.60 -12.66 -5.20
CA GLU A 104 -17.25 -13.82 -4.61
C GLU A 104 -16.38 -15.08 -4.72
N ASP A 105 -15.83 -15.37 -5.91
CA ASP A 105 -14.93 -16.51 -6.12
C ASP A 105 -13.66 -16.43 -5.24
N LYS A 106 -13.05 -15.24 -5.17
CA LYS A 106 -11.90 -15.00 -4.27
C LYS A 106 -12.26 -15.20 -2.80
N MET A 107 -13.44 -14.75 -2.37
CA MET A 107 -13.91 -14.95 -1.01
C MET A 107 -14.08 -16.44 -0.68
N LEU A 108 -14.65 -17.21 -1.62
CA LEU A 108 -14.84 -18.65 -1.46
C LEU A 108 -13.48 -19.39 -1.36
N LYS A 109 -12.51 -19.04 -2.22
CA LYS A 109 -11.15 -19.58 -2.17
C LYS A 109 -10.46 -19.26 -0.84
N MET A 110 -10.57 -18.02 -0.38
CA MET A 110 -10.00 -17.58 0.90
C MET A 110 -10.64 -18.32 2.08
N HIS A 111 -11.97 -18.50 2.07
CA HIS A 111 -12.67 -19.27 3.09
C HIS A 111 -12.19 -20.72 3.15
N ASN A 112 -12.02 -21.38 2.01
CA ASN A 112 -11.52 -22.76 1.94
C ASN A 112 -10.09 -22.89 2.47
N ILE A 113 -9.20 -21.95 2.13
CA ILE A 113 -7.83 -21.90 2.65
C ILE A 113 -7.85 -21.71 4.16
N ASN A 114 -8.63 -20.75 4.68
CA ASN A 114 -8.75 -20.51 6.11
C ASN A 114 -9.27 -21.74 6.85
N ALA A 115 -10.28 -22.42 6.32
CA ALA A 115 -10.81 -23.65 6.90
C ALA A 115 -9.76 -24.77 6.96
N TYR A 116 -8.93 -24.90 5.92
CA TYR A 116 -7.81 -25.83 5.91
C TYR A 116 -6.74 -25.47 6.96
N LEU A 117 -6.32 -24.20 6.99
CA LEU A 117 -5.30 -23.72 7.94
C LEU A 117 -5.75 -23.89 9.40
N VAL A 118 -7.02 -23.62 9.71
CA VAL A 118 -7.58 -23.84 11.05
C VAL A 118 -7.47 -25.31 11.46
N LYS A 119 -7.83 -26.25 10.58
CA LYS A 119 -7.71 -27.69 10.84
C LYS A 119 -6.25 -28.09 11.06
N GLU A 120 -5.33 -27.56 10.27
CA GLU A 120 -3.91 -27.89 10.40
C GLU A 120 -3.31 -27.33 11.70
N LEU A 121 -3.70 -26.11 12.09
CA LEU A 121 -3.32 -25.53 13.39
C LEU A 121 -3.81 -26.38 14.57
N GLU A 122 -5.03 -26.91 14.51
CA GLU A 122 -5.55 -27.81 15.54
C GLU A 122 -4.76 -29.12 15.64
N ARG A 123 -4.37 -29.71 14.50
CA ARG A 123 -3.53 -30.91 14.45
C ARG A 123 -2.17 -30.66 15.10
N VAL A 124 -1.51 -29.56 14.73
CA VAL A 124 -0.21 -29.17 15.30
C VAL A 124 -0.34 -28.93 16.81
N LYS A 125 -1.37 -28.20 17.26
CA LYS A 125 -1.61 -27.98 18.70
C LYS A 125 -1.77 -29.30 19.46
N LYS A 126 -2.52 -30.26 18.91
CA LYS A 126 -2.74 -31.58 19.52
C LYS A 126 -1.45 -32.40 19.59
N ALA A 127 -0.65 -32.39 18.51
CA ALA A 127 0.64 -33.06 18.48
C ALA A 127 1.60 -32.45 19.51
N ASN A 128 1.73 -31.13 19.56
CA ASN A 128 2.57 -30.43 20.52
C ASN A 128 2.16 -30.72 21.97
N LYS A 129 0.86 -30.74 22.27
CA LYS A 129 0.36 -31.12 23.61
C LYS A 129 0.76 -32.55 23.99
N LYS A 130 0.70 -33.49 23.04
CA LYS A 130 1.10 -34.89 23.27
C LYS A 130 2.60 -35.00 23.53
N GLU A 131 3.43 -34.36 22.72
CA GLU A 131 4.88 -34.36 22.92
C GLU A 131 5.27 -33.69 24.24
N MET A 132 4.63 -32.57 24.59
CA MET A 132 4.87 -31.90 25.87
C MET A 132 4.56 -32.81 27.06
N SER A 133 3.46 -33.57 26.99
CA SER A 133 3.13 -34.56 28.03
C SER A 133 4.18 -35.68 28.16
N LYS A 134 4.79 -36.11 27.05
CA LYS A 134 5.87 -37.11 27.09
C LYS A 134 7.12 -36.54 27.73
N ILE A 135 7.51 -35.30 27.38
CA ILE A 135 8.67 -34.61 27.95
C ILE A 135 8.49 -34.47 29.46
N LEU A 136 7.32 -34.03 29.91
CA LEU A 136 6.99 -33.93 31.34
C LEU A 136 7.15 -35.29 32.05
N GLY A 137 6.66 -36.38 31.44
CA GLY A 137 6.83 -37.73 31.98
C GLY A 137 8.29 -38.19 32.05
N ILE A 138 9.09 -37.90 31.03
CA ILE A 138 10.54 -38.20 31.03
C ILE A 138 11.25 -37.42 32.13
N ASN A 139 10.97 -36.12 32.25
CA ASN A 139 11.58 -35.26 33.27
C ASN A 139 11.24 -35.76 34.68
N ALA A 140 9.98 -36.12 34.95
CA ALA A 140 9.58 -36.68 36.24
C ALA A 140 10.37 -37.96 36.59
N ASN A 141 10.51 -38.89 35.64
CA ASN A 141 11.30 -40.12 35.83
C ASN A 141 12.79 -39.84 36.07
N LEU A 142 13.35 -38.83 35.40
CA LEU A 142 14.75 -38.43 35.60
C LEU A 142 14.97 -37.83 36.99
N VAL A 143 14.07 -36.97 37.46
CA VAL A 143 14.11 -36.41 38.81
C VAL A 143 14.10 -37.52 39.85
N GLU A 144 13.18 -38.48 39.74
CA GLU A 144 13.10 -39.61 40.68
C GLU A 144 14.37 -40.49 40.68
N LYS A 145 15.02 -40.66 39.52
CA LYS A 145 16.30 -41.36 39.43
C LYS A 145 17.44 -40.58 40.08
N LEU A 146 17.47 -39.25 39.90
CA LEU A 146 18.48 -38.39 40.51
C LEU A 146 18.36 -38.40 42.04
N GLU A 147 17.15 -38.28 42.58
CA GLU A 147 16.89 -38.37 44.03
C GLU A 147 17.39 -39.70 44.62
N ARG A 148 17.19 -40.82 43.90
CA ARG A 148 17.71 -42.13 44.32
C ARG A 148 19.23 -42.19 44.33
N VAL A 149 19.89 -41.57 43.35
CA VAL A 149 21.36 -41.50 43.29
C VAL A 149 21.90 -40.62 44.43
N GLU A 150 21.27 -39.49 44.69
CA GLU A 150 21.61 -38.60 45.79
C GLU A 150 21.53 -39.32 47.13
N LYS A 151 20.40 -39.96 47.42
CA LYS A 151 20.22 -40.76 48.65
C LYS A 151 21.24 -41.90 48.77
N GLY A 152 21.50 -42.61 47.67
CA GLY A 152 22.51 -43.67 47.65
C GLY A 152 23.93 -43.14 47.91
N ASN A 153 24.24 -41.92 47.49
CA ASN A 153 25.51 -41.26 47.78
C ASN A 153 25.60 -40.79 49.24
N GLU A 154 24.52 -40.25 49.80
CA GLU A 154 24.42 -39.88 51.22
C GLU A 154 24.63 -41.10 52.15
N ASP A 155 24.03 -42.23 51.83
CA ASP A 155 24.20 -43.49 52.57
C ASP A 155 25.65 -43.98 52.53
N LYS A 156 26.31 -43.91 51.36
CA LYS A 156 27.72 -44.26 51.21
C LYS A 156 28.63 -43.30 51.98
N MET A 157 28.38 -42.00 51.90
CA MET A 157 29.11 -40.98 52.66
C MET A 157 29.00 -41.22 54.16
N SER A 158 27.81 -41.56 54.65
CA SER A 158 27.58 -41.88 56.07
C SER A 158 28.36 -43.12 56.53
N LYS A 159 28.37 -44.18 55.71
CA LYS A 159 29.18 -45.38 55.99
C LYS A 159 30.67 -45.05 56.03
N MET A 160 31.16 -44.25 55.09
CA MET A 160 32.56 -43.83 55.03
C MET A 160 32.95 -43.00 56.27
N TYR A 161 32.11 -42.06 56.70
CA TYR A 161 32.32 -41.30 57.94
C TYR A 161 32.42 -42.21 59.17
N ASN A 162 31.54 -43.22 59.28
CA ASN A 162 31.59 -44.20 60.36
C ASN A 162 32.86 -45.06 60.33
N ILE A 163 33.29 -45.50 59.14
CA ILE A 163 34.55 -46.25 58.97
C ILE A 163 35.74 -45.38 59.40
N ASN A 164 35.83 -44.15 58.91
CA ASN A 164 36.88 -43.21 59.32
C ASN A 164 36.88 -42.96 60.83
N ALA A 165 35.70 -42.77 61.44
CA ALA A 165 35.59 -42.58 62.88
C ALA A 165 36.10 -43.80 63.67
N ASN A 166 35.85 -45.01 63.19
CA ASN A 166 36.37 -46.24 63.80
C ASN A 166 37.89 -46.37 63.61
N LEU A 167 38.42 -46.10 62.41
CA LEU A 167 39.86 -46.09 62.15
C LEU A 167 40.60 -45.10 63.05
N VAL A 168 40.05 -43.89 63.25
CA VAL A 168 40.63 -42.89 64.17
C VAL A 168 40.62 -43.39 65.62
N LYS A 169 39.58 -44.12 66.05
CA LYS A 169 39.55 -44.73 67.40
C LYS A 169 40.59 -45.85 67.54
N GLU A 170 40.77 -46.67 66.52
CA GLU A 170 41.80 -47.73 66.47
C GLU A 170 43.21 -47.12 66.54
N LEU A 171 43.49 -46.06 65.75
CA LEU A 171 44.76 -45.33 65.79
C LEU A 171 45.05 -44.71 67.17
N LYS A 172 44.03 -44.23 67.90
CA LYS A 172 44.17 -43.71 69.26
C LYS A 172 44.40 -44.80 70.32
N ARG A 173 44.06 -46.06 70.03
CA ARG A 173 44.28 -47.22 70.92
C ARG A 173 45.65 -47.86 70.72
N ALA A 174 46.28 -47.68 69.57
CA ALA A 174 47.70 -47.96 69.42
C ALA A 174 48.49 -47.01 70.34
N LYS A 175 49.26 -47.56 71.29
CA LYS A 175 50.13 -46.77 72.18
C LYS A 175 51.16 -45.97 71.39
N PRO A 176 51.62 -44.82 71.90
CA PRO A 176 52.58 -43.97 71.22
C PRO A 176 53.93 -44.67 71.17
N VAL A 177 54.55 -44.65 69.98
CA VAL A 177 56.00 -44.76 69.85
C VAL A 177 56.46 -43.36 69.48
N GLU A 178 56.94 -42.63 70.49
CA GLU A 178 57.84 -41.47 70.36
C GLU A 178 59.12 -41.94 69.63
N ASP A 179 59.84 -41.20 68.79
CA ASP A 179 59.79 -39.84 68.29
C ASP A 179 60.70 -39.85 67.05
N GLU A 180 60.36 -39.14 65.98
CA GLU A 180 61.37 -38.32 65.31
C GLU A 180 60.71 -37.11 64.64
N LYS A 181 60.94 -35.95 65.29
CA LYS A 181 60.70 -34.61 64.76
C LYS A 181 61.55 -34.38 63.52
N VAL A 182 60.92 -34.04 62.41
CA VAL A 182 61.45 -33.02 61.49
C VAL A 182 60.34 -32.00 61.22
N GLU A 183 60.79 -30.76 61.15
CA GLU A 183 60.10 -29.53 61.47
C GLU A 183 58.99 -29.08 60.50
N SER A 184 58.05 -28.37 61.09
CA SER A 184 56.96 -27.60 60.50
C SER A 184 57.42 -26.33 59.79
N SER A 185 56.76 -25.95 58.69
CA SER A 185 56.24 -24.58 58.42
C SER A 185 55.60 -24.44 57.02
N PRO A 186 54.76 -23.41 56.75
CA PRO A 186 53.31 -23.61 56.80
C PRO A 186 52.55 -23.14 55.53
N VAL A 187 51.30 -23.62 55.45
CA VAL A 187 50.05 -22.94 55.00
C VAL A 187 50.17 -21.75 54.03
N VAL A 188 49.47 -21.81 52.90
CA VAL A 188 48.36 -20.92 52.49
C VAL A 188 48.00 -21.27 51.03
N GLY A 189 46.70 -21.48 50.80
CA GLY A 189 46.18 -22.12 49.60
C GLY A 189 46.10 -21.27 48.33
N GLN A 190 45.66 -21.94 47.27
CA GLN A 190 44.84 -21.38 46.20
C GLN A 190 44.22 -22.53 45.38
N PRO A 191 43.03 -22.32 44.80
CA PRO A 191 42.22 -23.37 44.17
C PRO A 191 42.67 -23.61 42.71
N PRO A 192 42.48 -24.81 42.13
CA PRO A 192 42.55 -24.96 40.69
C PRO A 192 41.26 -24.45 40.04
N ASP A 193 41.45 -23.41 39.27
CA ASP A 193 40.48 -22.67 38.47
C ASP A 193 39.88 -23.51 37.32
N LYS A 194 38.61 -23.21 37.01
CA LYS A 194 37.91 -23.35 35.72
C LYS A 194 37.45 -24.74 35.26
N ILE A 195 36.34 -25.20 35.83
CA ILE A 195 35.30 -25.86 35.03
C ILE A 195 34.59 -24.76 34.23
N LYS A 196 34.65 -24.87 32.90
CA LYS A 196 33.84 -24.05 31.98
C LYS A 196 32.36 -24.23 32.33
N LYS A 197 31.77 -23.25 33.02
CA LYS A 197 30.33 -22.99 32.89
C LYS A 197 30.12 -22.49 31.47
N SER A 198 29.74 -23.38 30.56
CA SER A 198 28.93 -22.97 29.42
C SER A 198 27.59 -22.54 29.99
N SER A 199 27.48 -21.24 30.29
CA SER A 199 26.20 -20.56 30.29
C SER A 199 25.60 -20.79 28.91
N ILE A 200 24.66 -21.73 28.81
CA ILE A 200 23.68 -21.70 27.75
C ILE A 200 22.89 -20.42 28.04
N ALA A 201 23.07 -19.43 27.17
CA ALA A 201 22.23 -18.26 27.10
C ALA A 201 20.82 -18.73 26.71
N GLU A 202 19.97 -18.97 27.69
CA GLU A 202 18.53 -19.15 27.52
C GLU A 202 17.79 -17.96 28.12
N GLU A 203 18.13 -16.75 27.67
CA GLU A 203 17.26 -15.57 27.80
C GLU A 203 17.35 -14.79 26.48
N GLY A 204 16.59 -15.23 25.49
CA GLY A 204 16.64 -14.63 24.15
C GLY A 204 15.58 -15.15 23.18
N ALA A 205 14.35 -15.44 23.65
CA ALA A 205 13.28 -15.91 22.75
C ALA A 205 11.85 -15.48 23.14
N ILE A 206 11.66 -14.43 23.96
CA ILE A 206 10.31 -13.91 24.27
C ILE A 206 10.12 -12.43 23.83
N GLN A 207 11.04 -11.85 23.05
CA GLN A 207 10.90 -10.47 22.57
C GLN A 207 10.69 -10.29 21.06
N ALA A 208 10.31 -11.34 20.33
CA ALA A 208 9.95 -11.23 18.90
C ALA A 208 8.43 -11.22 18.63
N ALA A 209 7.58 -11.58 19.60
CA ALA A 209 6.13 -11.64 19.39
C ALA A 209 5.41 -10.29 19.58
N ALA A 210 5.96 -9.36 20.37
CA ALA A 210 5.33 -8.05 20.62
C ALA A 210 5.61 -7.00 19.53
N ALA A 211 6.59 -7.21 18.66
CA ALA A 211 6.93 -6.27 17.58
C ALA A 211 6.06 -6.45 16.31
N ALA A 212 5.44 -7.62 16.14
CA ALA A 212 4.59 -7.90 14.97
C ALA A 212 3.18 -7.30 15.12
N ASP A 213 2.65 -7.20 16.34
CA ASP A 213 1.31 -6.64 16.59
C ASP A 213 1.27 -5.09 16.51
N PHE A 214 2.41 -4.42 16.76
CA PHE A 214 2.49 -2.97 16.64
C PHE A 214 2.55 -2.47 15.19
N SER A 215 3.00 -3.30 14.24
CA SER A 215 3.07 -2.90 12.83
C SER A 215 1.71 -2.99 12.12
N PHE A 216 0.83 -3.91 12.52
CA PHE A 216 -0.51 -4.04 11.92
C PHE A 216 -1.48 -2.96 12.40
N ALA A 217 -1.41 -2.56 13.68
CA ALA A 217 -2.23 -1.48 14.24
C ALA A 217 -1.86 -0.11 13.63
N ALA A 218 -0.58 0.14 13.39
CA ALA A 218 -0.10 1.38 12.77
C ALA A 218 -0.50 1.51 11.29
N VAL A 219 -0.54 0.40 10.54
CA VAL A 219 -0.99 0.38 9.14
C VAL A 219 -2.51 0.60 9.06
N LYS A 220 -3.29 -0.02 9.96
CA LYS A 220 -4.75 0.17 10.01
C LYS A 220 -5.15 1.60 10.37
N ALA A 221 -4.42 2.26 11.28
CA ALA A 221 -4.66 3.66 11.64
C ALA A 221 -4.36 4.63 10.47
N LYS A 222 -3.31 4.38 9.68
CA LYS A 222 -2.99 5.20 8.50
C LYS A 222 -4.02 5.07 7.38
N HIS A 223 -4.60 3.89 7.18
CA HIS A 223 -5.65 3.70 6.16
C HIS A 223 -7.00 4.31 6.55
N LEU A 224 -7.34 4.36 7.84
CA LEU A 224 -8.56 5.04 8.30
C LEU A 224 -8.44 6.56 8.21
N ALA A 225 -7.29 7.14 8.58
CA ALA A 225 -7.06 8.59 8.45
C ALA A 225 -7.12 9.07 6.98
N ALA A 226 -6.57 8.29 6.05
CA ALA A 226 -6.62 8.60 4.61
C ALA A 226 -8.03 8.45 3.98
N ALA A 227 -8.96 7.77 4.66
CA ALA A 227 -10.35 7.62 4.20
C ALA A 227 -11.26 8.76 4.68
N GLU A 228 -10.89 9.44 5.77
CA GLU A 228 -11.64 10.59 6.31
C GLU A 228 -11.28 11.91 5.60
N GLU A 229 -10.05 12.06 5.08
CA GLU A 229 -9.64 13.23 4.27
C GLU A 229 -10.19 13.23 2.83
N ARG A 230 -10.94 12.19 2.44
CA ARG A 230 -11.56 12.05 1.10
C ARG A 230 -13.08 12.23 1.09
N LYS A 231 -13.67 12.69 2.19
CA LYS A 231 -15.05 13.16 2.28
C LYS A 231 -15.10 14.67 2.33
#